data_AF-A0A7Y2WC05-F1
#
_entry.id   AF-A0A7Y2WC05-F1
#
_cell.length_a   1.000
_cell.length_b   1.000
_cell.length_c   1.000
_cell.angle_alpha   90.00
_cell.angle_beta   90.00
_cell.angle_gamma   90.00
#
_symmetry.space_group_name_H-M   'P 1'
#
loop_
_entity.id
_entity.type
_entity.pdbx_description
1 polymer ?
#
loop_
_entity_poly.entity_id
_entity_poly.type
_entity_poly.pdbx_seq_one_letter_code
_entity_poly.pdbx_strand_id
1 'polypeptide(L)'
;MKETYQNIFLKINEIESQILNDLINGTVLIDDIPEILLTTKMILTGIVANKQTISSFPVQKLDQYSCLISCAFNENNLNLIPHIHYDWVKSNLSGEALKHVRPADQTEYICLKLIELDHVNINYVRSDLMTYDFMLMATALKPQIISELDIQVFSPDLISVALKSDQFDLGCLPDSWKTKEVCDQLFNKSYLELLNFPREFIEVNQIKTALKQCGSIEALSIFQLFEAGQYDDETIILAVEKNESCLKMIDDELITKDLILKLAPHIKRYETLVTPVIQNALDRELCLELINCNPMLLYGIPESMRELDLCLKAISLNGMSLGAVPISLADDELYKVAVQNNGLALCHVPTPYRDHEIPYIAIKENGEALEYVPDEFMNADLCRMAVEANPYAIYSVPKRLRSLDIFKLAIIEMPDVLKFMPQEMRGLEACRIALEKNKELIEYVPMEIRVRLEQDSLVA
;
A
#
# COMPACT_ATOMS: atom_id res chain seq x y z
N MET A 1 -41.47 -60.58 18.24
CA MET A 1 -41.59 -60.30 16.79
C MET A 1 -40.23 -60.49 16.17
N LYS A 2 -40.07 -61.29 15.11
CA LYS A 2 -38.78 -61.39 14.40
C LYS A 2 -38.50 -60.03 13.77
N GLU A 3 -37.40 -59.39 14.13
CA GLU A 3 -36.92 -58.22 13.39
C GLU A 3 -36.68 -58.63 11.94
N THR A 4 -37.21 -57.85 11.01
CA THR A 4 -36.89 -57.99 9.59
C THR A 4 -35.49 -57.42 9.36
N TYR A 5 -34.77 -57.94 8.36
CA TYR A 5 -33.47 -57.37 7.97
C TYR A 5 -33.56 -55.87 7.66
N GLN A 6 -34.70 -55.41 7.13
CA GLN A 6 -34.98 -53.99 6.92
C GLN A 6 -34.90 -53.18 8.23
N ASN A 7 -35.51 -53.67 9.32
CA ASN A 7 -35.47 -52.97 10.61
C ASN A 7 -34.06 -52.93 11.20
N ILE A 8 -33.25 -53.98 10.97
CA ILE A 8 -31.85 -54.02 11.41
C ILE A 8 -31.02 -52.99 10.63
N PHE A 9 -31.17 -52.92 9.30
CA PHE A 9 -30.44 -51.94 8.50
C PHE A 9 -30.85 -50.49 8.81
N LEU A 10 -32.14 -50.24 9.11
CA LEU A 10 -32.59 -48.93 9.58
C LEU A 10 -31.88 -48.52 10.86
N LYS A 11 -31.81 -49.41 11.86
CA LYS A 11 -31.09 -49.14 13.11
C LYS A 11 -29.60 -48.89 12.90
N ILE A 12 -28.95 -49.62 12.00
CA ILE A 12 -27.54 -49.40 11.66
C ILE A 12 -27.34 -47.99 11.08
N ASN A 13 -28.21 -47.58 10.15
CA ASN A 13 -28.14 -46.25 9.56
C ASN A 13 -28.44 -45.13 10.58
N GLU A 14 -29.37 -45.36 11.51
CA GLU A 14 -29.64 -44.43 12.62
C GLU A 14 -28.43 -44.26 13.54
N ILE A 15 -27.76 -45.36 13.91
CA ILE A 15 -26.55 -45.33 14.72
C ILE A 15 -25.41 -44.61 13.99
N GLU A 16 -25.18 -44.92 12.72
CA GLU A 16 -24.16 -44.22 11.92
C GLU A 16 -24.46 -42.72 11.87
N SER A 17 -25.71 -42.32 11.65
CA SER A 17 -26.11 -40.91 11.63
C SER A 17 -25.88 -40.20 12.97
N GLN A 18 -26.12 -40.87 14.10
CA GLN A 18 -25.81 -40.35 15.44
C GLN A 18 -24.30 -40.14 15.61
N ILE A 19 -23.49 -41.13 15.26
CA ILE A 19 -22.03 -41.05 15.33
C ILE A 19 -21.49 -39.91 14.47
N LEU A 20 -22.02 -39.72 13.26
CA LEU A 20 -21.62 -38.60 12.40
C LEU A 20 -21.91 -37.25 13.05
N ASN A 21 -23.08 -37.07 13.65
CA ASN A 21 -23.41 -35.85 14.39
C ASN A 21 -22.50 -35.65 15.60
N ASP A 22 -22.17 -36.72 16.31
CA ASP A 22 -21.26 -36.66 17.46
C ASP A 22 -19.83 -36.28 17.04
N LEU A 23 -19.34 -36.82 15.92
CA LEU A 23 -18.05 -36.42 15.31
C LEU A 23 -18.05 -34.93 14.91
N ILE A 24 -19.14 -34.45 14.28
CA ILE A 24 -19.30 -33.04 13.89
C ILE A 24 -19.24 -32.11 15.11
N ASN A 25 -19.92 -32.51 16.19
CA ASN A 25 -19.96 -31.74 17.43
C ASN A 25 -18.70 -31.90 18.29
N GLY A 26 -17.86 -32.90 18.00
CA GLY A 26 -16.67 -33.24 18.77
C GLY A 26 -16.99 -33.91 20.11
N THR A 27 -18.17 -34.50 20.28
CA THR A 27 -18.53 -35.30 21.47
C THR A 27 -17.90 -36.69 21.43
N VAL A 28 -17.56 -37.17 20.24
CA VAL A 28 -16.85 -38.42 19.96
C VAL A 28 -15.71 -38.10 18.98
N LEU A 29 -14.53 -38.70 19.18
CA LEU A 29 -13.41 -38.67 18.25
C LEU A 29 -13.30 -40.00 17.48
N ILE A 30 -12.48 -40.07 16.43
CA ILE A 30 -12.39 -41.30 15.62
C ILE A 30 -11.75 -42.46 16.39
N ASP A 31 -10.82 -42.16 17.29
CA ASP A 31 -10.15 -43.14 18.16
C ASP A 31 -11.09 -43.72 19.24
N ASP A 32 -12.21 -43.05 19.54
CA ASP A 32 -13.27 -43.58 20.40
C ASP A 32 -14.12 -44.66 19.70
N ILE A 33 -14.09 -44.72 18.37
CA ILE A 33 -14.93 -45.62 17.57
C ILE A 33 -14.14 -46.90 17.24
N PRO A 34 -14.69 -48.10 17.54
CA PRO A 34 -14.03 -49.36 17.17
C PRO A 34 -13.73 -49.42 15.67
N GLU A 35 -12.48 -49.75 15.31
CA GLU A 35 -12.00 -49.72 13.92
C GLU A 35 -12.84 -50.56 12.94
N ILE A 36 -13.46 -51.64 13.43
CA ILE A 36 -14.35 -52.49 12.63
C ILE A 36 -15.65 -51.78 12.22
N LEU A 37 -16.08 -50.78 12.97
CA LEU A 37 -17.28 -49.98 12.72
C LEU A 37 -16.99 -48.71 11.91
N LEU A 38 -15.72 -48.32 11.75
CA LEU A 38 -15.34 -47.14 10.99
C LEU A 38 -15.64 -47.31 9.50
N THR A 39 -16.58 -46.49 9.03
CA THR A 39 -16.91 -46.32 7.61
C THR A 39 -16.09 -45.19 6.99
N THR A 40 -15.94 -45.19 5.66
CA THR A 40 -15.26 -44.08 4.95
C THR A 40 -15.90 -42.73 5.26
N LYS A 41 -17.24 -42.69 5.36
CA LYS A 41 -18.01 -41.51 5.71
C LYS A 41 -17.66 -40.95 7.10
N MET A 42 -17.49 -41.82 8.10
CA MET A 42 -17.05 -41.40 9.44
C MET A 42 -15.62 -40.83 9.40
N ILE A 43 -14.70 -41.50 8.70
CA ILE A 43 -13.31 -41.02 8.54
C ILE A 43 -13.29 -39.64 7.90
N LEU A 44 -13.97 -39.46 6.77
CA LEU A 44 -14.05 -38.17 6.07
C LEU A 44 -14.67 -37.09 6.95
N THR A 45 -15.76 -37.40 7.66
CA THR A 45 -16.42 -36.48 8.60
C THR A 45 -15.47 -36.05 9.71
N GLY A 46 -14.75 -36.99 10.32
CA GLY A 46 -13.75 -36.69 11.34
C GLY A 46 -12.61 -35.81 10.83
N ILE A 47 -12.17 -36.02 9.58
CA ILE A 47 -11.14 -35.19 8.94
C ILE A 47 -11.66 -33.76 8.73
N VAL A 48 -12.81 -33.59 8.09
CA VAL A 48 -13.33 -32.24 7.76
C VAL A 48 -13.84 -31.48 9.00
N ALA A 49 -14.23 -32.18 10.07
CA ALA A 49 -14.56 -31.57 11.36
C ALA A 49 -13.33 -30.97 12.06
N ASN A 50 -12.12 -31.42 11.67
CA ASN A 50 -10.83 -30.91 12.11
C ASN A 50 -10.69 -30.80 13.65
N LYS A 51 -11.14 -31.84 14.37
CA LYS A 51 -11.08 -31.91 15.84
C LYS A 51 -9.84 -32.65 16.37
N GLN A 52 -9.09 -33.30 15.48
CA GLN A 52 -7.93 -34.12 15.81
C GLN A 52 -6.96 -34.21 14.62
N THR A 53 -5.71 -34.55 14.89
CA THR A 53 -4.68 -34.69 13.86
C THR A 53 -4.86 -35.98 13.05
N ILE A 54 -4.49 -35.99 11.77
CA ILE A 54 -4.61 -37.21 10.95
C ILE A 54 -3.83 -38.41 11.52
N SER A 55 -2.80 -38.15 12.34
CA SER A 55 -2.03 -39.18 13.04
C SER A 55 -2.83 -39.99 14.07
N SER A 56 -3.99 -39.50 14.55
CA SER A 56 -4.86 -40.26 15.45
C SER A 56 -5.77 -41.24 14.72
N PHE A 57 -5.86 -41.16 13.39
CA PHE A 57 -6.73 -42.01 12.59
C PHE A 57 -6.06 -43.38 12.34
N PRO A 58 -6.83 -44.49 12.33
CA PRO A 58 -6.28 -45.80 12.02
C PRO A 58 -5.68 -45.85 10.61
N VAL A 59 -4.37 -46.08 10.53
CA VAL A 59 -3.60 -46.07 9.26
C VAL A 59 -4.19 -47.01 8.20
N GLN A 60 -4.76 -48.15 8.60
CA GLN A 60 -5.37 -49.12 7.68
C GLN A 60 -6.69 -48.64 7.06
N LYS A 61 -7.31 -47.61 7.65
CA LYS A 61 -8.56 -47.00 7.19
C LYS A 61 -8.36 -45.72 6.39
N LEU A 62 -7.15 -45.16 6.39
CA LEU A 62 -6.78 -44.00 5.60
C LEU A 62 -6.45 -44.44 4.16
N ASP A 63 -7.41 -44.24 3.26
CA ASP A 63 -7.18 -44.38 1.83
C ASP A 63 -6.55 -43.11 1.22
N GLN A 64 -6.18 -43.17 -0.06
CA GLN A 64 -5.54 -42.03 -0.75
C GLN A 64 -6.44 -40.77 -0.80
N TYR A 65 -7.76 -40.92 -0.79
CA TYR A 65 -8.71 -39.80 -0.92
C TYR A 65 -8.94 -39.08 0.41
N SER A 66 -9.10 -39.83 1.50
CA SER A 66 -9.13 -39.27 2.85
C SER A 66 -7.82 -38.55 3.19
N CYS A 67 -6.67 -39.12 2.78
CA CYS A 67 -5.37 -38.44 2.88
C CYS A 67 -5.33 -37.14 2.07
N LEU A 68 -5.83 -37.15 0.82
CA LEU A 68 -5.92 -35.94 -0.01
C LEU A 68 -6.74 -34.85 0.65
N ILE A 69 -7.94 -35.17 1.13
CA ILE A 69 -8.82 -34.22 1.80
C ILE A 69 -8.16 -33.65 3.04
N SER A 70 -7.54 -34.49 3.88
CA SER A 70 -6.82 -34.01 5.05
C SER A 70 -5.68 -33.06 4.72
N CYS A 71 -4.94 -33.33 3.64
CA CYS A 71 -3.88 -32.45 3.19
C CYS A 71 -4.40 -31.15 2.54
N ALA A 72 -5.60 -31.17 1.94
CA ALA A 72 -6.25 -29.98 1.40
C ALA A 72 -6.60 -28.96 2.51
N PHE A 73 -6.98 -29.42 3.71
CA PHE A 73 -7.20 -28.53 4.87
C PHE A 73 -5.90 -28.07 5.55
N ASN A 74 -4.83 -28.87 5.48
CA ASN A 74 -3.54 -28.53 6.06
C ASN A 74 -2.43 -29.30 5.35
N GLU A 75 -1.66 -28.61 4.51
CA GLU A 75 -0.57 -29.21 3.73
C GLU A 75 0.49 -29.90 4.59
N ASN A 76 0.66 -29.51 5.86
CA ASN A 76 1.61 -30.16 6.76
C ASN A 76 1.26 -31.64 7.03
N ASN A 77 0.00 -32.04 6.80
CA ASN A 77 -0.44 -33.43 6.91
C ASN A 77 0.22 -34.35 5.88
N LEU A 78 0.83 -33.82 4.80
CA LEU A 78 1.61 -34.62 3.83
C LEU A 78 2.69 -35.47 4.49
N ASN A 79 3.27 -35.00 5.59
CA ASN A 79 4.32 -35.74 6.32
C ASN A 79 3.75 -36.77 7.31
N LEU A 80 2.44 -36.75 7.54
CA LEU A 80 1.73 -37.57 8.53
C LEU A 80 0.89 -38.69 7.89
N ILE A 81 0.62 -38.59 6.59
CA ILE A 81 -0.13 -39.62 5.85
C ILE A 81 0.73 -40.86 5.55
N PRO A 82 0.11 -42.03 5.29
CA PRO A 82 0.84 -43.23 4.92
C PRO A 82 1.71 -43.00 3.66
N HIS A 83 2.99 -43.38 3.71
CA HIS A 83 3.96 -43.15 2.63
C HIS A 83 3.48 -43.64 1.25
N ILE A 84 2.69 -44.72 1.21
CA ILE A 84 2.15 -45.27 -0.04
C ILE A 84 1.23 -44.30 -0.79
N HIS A 85 0.63 -43.33 -0.10
CA HIS A 85 -0.26 -42.33 -0.67
C HIS A 85 0.43 -40.99 -0.96
N TYR A 86 1.65 -40.78 -0.47
CA TYR A 86 2.36 -39.49 -0.52
C TYR A 86 2.44 -38.90 -1.93
N ASP A 87 3.02 -39.65 -2.88
CA ASP A 87 3.28 -39.15 -4.23
C ASP A 87 1.98 -38.82 -4.98
N TRP A 88 0.96 -39.68 -4.80
CA TRP A 88 -0.34 -39.48 -5.43
C TRP A 88 -1.05 -38.26 -4.84
N VAL A 89 -1.11 -38.13 -3.51
CA VAL A 89 -1.74 -36.99 -2.84
C VAL A 89 -1.06 -35.70 -3.24
N LYS A 90 0.28 -35.64 -3.18
CA LYS A 90 1.07 -34.47 -3.59
C LYS A 90 0.79 -34.05 -5.03
N SER A 91 0.60 -35.00 -5.94
CA SER A 91 0.31 -34.72 -7.35
C SER A 91 -1.13 -34.28 -7.62
N ASN A 92 -2.06 -34.54 -6.69
CA ASN A 92 -3.50 -34.28 -6.85
C ASN A 92 -4.04 -33.24 -5.85
N LEU A 93 -3.16 -32.58 -5.09
CA LEU A 93 -3.51 -31.50 -4.16
C LEU A 93 -3.91 -30.23 -4.94
N SER A 94 -5.04 -30.34 -5.62
CA SER A 94 -5.76 -29.27 -6.30
C SER A 94 -6.98 -28.91 -5.46
N GLY A 95 -7.53 -27.72 -5.63
CA GLY A 95 -8.68 -27.25 -4.84
C GLY A 95 -9.97 -28.07 -5.01
N GLU A 96 -10.06 -28.91 -6.04
CA GLU A 96 -11.23 -29.75 -6.38
C GLU A 96 -11.33 -31.07 -5.58
N ALA A 97 -11.08 -31.06 -4.27
CA ALA A 97 -11.01 -32.28 -3.47
C ALA A 97 -12.31 -33.13 -3.51
N LEU A 98 -13.49 -32.52 -3.65
CA LEU A 98 -14.77 -33.24 -3.68
C LEU A 98 -14.93 -34.14 -4.91
N LYS A 99 -14.23 -33.84 -6.01
CA LYS A 99 -14.15 -34.67 -7.22
C LYS A 99 -13.75 -36.13 -6.95
N HIS A 100 -12.96 -36.33 -5.89
CA HIS A 100 -12.45 -37.64 -5.50
C HIS A 100 -13.31 -38.34 -4.44
N VAL A 101 -14.33 -37.67 -3.89
CA VAL A 101 -15.25 -38.25 -2.90
C VAL A 101 -16.35 -39.02 -3.62
N ARG A 102 -16.48 -40.32 -3.31
CA ARG A 102 -17.52 -41.16 -3.89
C ARG A 102 -18.91 -40.61 -3.54
N PRO A 103 -19.89 -40.65 -4.46
CA PRO A 103 -21.24 -40.13 -4.19
C PRO A 103 -21.92 -40.72 -2.95
N ALA A 104 -21.63 -41.97 -2.59
CA ALA A 104 -22.18 -42.64 -1.40
C ALA A 104 -21.65 -42.07 -0.06
N ASP A 105 -20.45 -41.48 -0.09
CA ASP A 105 -19.78 -40.92 1.09
C ASP A 105 -19.99 -39.42 1.23
N GLN A 106 -20.50 -38.74 0.20
CA GLN A 106 -20.90 -37.34 0.27
C GLN A 106 -22.05 -37.18 1.28
N THR A 107 -21.80 -36.37 2.30
CA THR A 107 -22.82 -35.83 3.22
C THR A 107 -22.89 -34.33 3.02
N GLU A 108 -24.02 -33.73 3.38
CA GLU A 108 -24.17 -32.27 3.38
C GLU A 108 -23.00 -31.57 4.10
N TYR A 109 -22.66 -32.06 5.30
CA TYR A 109 -21.56 -31.50 6.09
C TYR A 109 -20.19 -31.58 5.39
N ILE A 110 -19.86 -32.73 4.80
CA ILE A 110 -18.59 -32.91 4.07
C ILE A 110 -18.54 -31.98 2.86
N CYS A 111 -19.62 -31.92 2.08
CA CYS A 111 -19.70 -31.05 0.91
C CYS A 111 -19.55 -29.58 1.30
N LEU A 112 -20.28 -29.09 2.30
CA LEU A 112 -20.19 -27.71 2.76
C LEU A 112 -18.77 -27.36 3.25
N LYS A 113 -18.11 -28.26 3.99
CA LYS A 113 -16.73 -28.04 4.45
C LYS A 113 -15.72 -27.97 3.32
N LEU A 114 -15.88 -28.79 2.28
CA LEU A 114 -15.01 -28.76 1.11
C LEU A 114 -15.28 -27.54 0.21
N ILE A 115 -16.53 -27.07 0.14
CA ILE A 115 -16.90 -25.82 -0.54
C ILE A 115 -16.32 -24.59 0.20
N GLU A 116 -16.35 -24.59 1.53
CA GLU A 116 -15.75 -23.53 2.34
C GLU A 116 -14.24 -23.39 2.07
N LEU A 117 -13.57 -24.53 1.87
CA LEU A 117 -12.16 -24.59 1.49
C LEU A 117 -11.94 -24.09 0.04
N ASP A 118 -12.70 -24.63 -0.91
CA ASP A 118 -12.70 -24.19 -2.30
C ASP A 118 -14.10 -24.31 -2.92
N HIS A 119 -14.65 -23.16 -3.31
CA HIS A 119 -15.95 -23.00 -3.93
C HIS A 119 -16.19 -23.87 -5.18
N VAL A 120 -15.16 -24.18 -5.97
CA VAL A 120 -15.28 -24.99 -7.20
C VAL A 120 -15.79 -26.41 -6.89
N ASN A 121 -15.65 -26.86 -5.65
CA ASN A 121 -16.21 -28.14 -5.20
C ASN A 121 -17.73 -28.23 -5.36
N ILE A 122 -18.46 -27.12 -5.47
CA ILE A 122 -19.91 -27.11 -5.72
C ILE A 122 -20.29 -27.92 -6.97
N ASN A 123 -19.44 -27.92 -8.00
CA ASN A 123 -19.63 -28.65 -9.26
C ASN A 123 -19.64 -30.18 -9.11
N TYR A 124 -19.11 -30.70 -7.99
CA TYR A 124 -18.96 -32.14 -7.74
C TYR A 124 -19.94 -32.67 -6.68
N VAL A 125 -20.82 -31.81 -6.16
CA VAL A 125 -21.88 -32.21 -5.24
C VAL A 125 -22.91 -33.05 -5.99
N ARG A 126 -23.25 -34.21 -5.43
CA ARG A 126 -24.26 -35.10 -6.01
C ARG A 126 -25.64 -34.42 -6.08
N SER A 127 -26.38 -34.71 -7.14
CA SER A 127 -27.62 -34.02 -7.48
C SER A 127 -28.73 -34.11 -6.42
N ASP A 128 -28.79 -35.19 -5.63
CA ASP A 128 -29.79 -35.34 -4.56
C ASP A 128 -29.52 -34.46 -3.33
N LEU A 129 -28.27 -34.02 -3.13
CA LEU A 129 -27.92 -33.05 -2.07
C LEU A 129 -28.06 -31.60 -2.54
N MET A 130 -28.03 -31.35 -3.85
CA MET A 130 -28.13 -30.00 -4.44
C MET A 130 -29.56 -29.45 -4.38
N THR A 131 -30.10 -29.36 -3.17
CA THR A 131 -31.39 -28.75 -2.87
C THR A 131 -31.26 -27.23 -2.78
N TYR A 132 -32.39 -26.54 -2.83
CA TYR A 132 -32.41 -25.08 -2.65
C TYR A 132 -31.81 -24.64 -1.32
N ASP A 133 -32.18 -25.32 -0.22
CA ASP A 133 -31.66 -25.02 1.11
C ASP A 133 -30.14 -25.27 1.20
N PHE A 134 -29.65 -26.33 0.56
CA PHE A 134 -28.21 -26.59 0.47
C PHE A 134 -27.46 -25.46 -0.23
N MET A 135 -27.97 -24.96 -1.36
CA MET A 135 -27.36 -23.85 -2.08
C MET A 135 -27.35 -22.56 -1.26
N LEU A 136 -28.42 -22.28 -0.48
CA LEU A 136 -28.43 -21.14 0.45
C LEU A 136 -27.35 -21.29 1.53
N MET A 137 -27.22 -22.47 2.15
CA MET A 137 -26.18 -22.73 3.14
C MET A 137 -24.77 -22.60 2.56
N ALA A 138 -24.54 -23.18 1.38
CA ALA A 138 -23.25 -23.12 0.69
C ALA A 138 -22.89 -21.67 0.31
N THR A 139 -23.85 -20.88 -0.17
CA THR A 139 -23.67 -19.46 -0.51
C THR A 139 -23.33 -18.63 0.73
N ALA A 140 -24.00 -18.90 1.85
CA ALA A 140 -23.74 -18.22 3.12
C ALA A 140 -22.31 -18.46 3.62
N LEU A 141 -21.78 -19.67 3.40
CA LEU A 141 -20.41 -20.03 3.75
C LEU A 141 -19.39 -19.44 2.78
N LYS A 142 -19.66 -19.53 1.47
CA LYS A 142 -18.72 -19.17 0.41
C LYS A 142 -19.47 -18.56 -0.79
N PRO A 143 -19.68 -17.23 -0.82
CA PRO A 143 -20.46 -16.58 -1.87
C PRO A 143 -19.92 -16.77 -3.29
N GLN A 144 -18.61 -17.02 -3.43
CA GLN A 144 -17.96 -17.25 -4.72
C GLN A 144 -18.56 -18.44 -5.48
N ILE A 145 -19.25 -19.37 -4.81
CA ILE A 145 -19.92 -20.48 -5.53
C ILE A 145 -20.88 -19.99 -6.60
N ILE A 146 -21.40 -18.77 -6.48
CA ILE A 146 -22.33 -18.19 -7.46
C ILE A 146 -21.72 -18.15 -8.87
N SER A 147 -20.41 -17.97 -9.01
CA SER A 147 -19.76 -17.98 -10.33
C SER A 147 -19.79 -19.36 -11.01
N GLU A 148 -19.96 -20.42 -10.22
CA GLU A 148 -19.96 -21.81 -10.68
C GLU A 148 -21.37 -22.36 -10.93
N LEU A 149 -22.41 -21.70 -10.43
CA LEU A 149 -23.80 -22.16 -10.59
C LEU A 149 -24.31 -21.93 -12.02
N ASP A 150 -25.15 -22.85 -12.51
CA ASP A 150 -25.83 -22.66 -13.79
C ASP A 150 -26.73 -21.42 -13.72
N ILE A 151 -26.71 -20.62 -14.79
CA ILE A 151 -27.50 -19.40 -14.96
C ILE A 151 -28.99 -19.64 -14.68
N GLN A 152 -29.50 -20.85 -14.95
CA GLN A 152 -30.90 -21.24 -14.72
C GLN A 152 -31.29 -21.29 -13.23
N VAL A 153 -30.31 -21.32 -12.32
CA VAL A 153 -30.51 -21.46 -10.86
C VAL A 153 -30.69 -20.10 -10.17
N PHE A 154 -30.71 -18.99 -10.93
CA PHE A 154 -30.82 -17.65 -10.36
C PHE A 154 -31.98 -17.52 -9.36
N SER A 155 -31.65 -17.04 -8.15
CA SER A 155 -32.63 -16.70 -7.13
C SER A 155 -32.22 -15.42 -6.39
N PRO A 156 -33.16 -14.47 -6.18
CA PRO A 156 -32.94 -13.30 -5.32
C PRO A 156 -32.49 -13.66 -3.90
N ASP A 157 -32.92 -14.80 -3.36
CA ASP A 157 -32.55 -15.20 -2.00
C ASP A 157 -31.05 -15.55 -1.92
N LEU A 158 -30.49 -16.21 -2.95
CA LEU A 158 -29.06 -16.52 -3.02
C LEU A 158 -28.24 -15.23 -2.98
N ILE A 159 -28.64 -14.23 -3.77
CA ILE A 159 -27.99 -12.92 -3.77
C ILE A 159 -28.13 -12.24 -2.40
N SER A 160 -29.31 -12.29 -1.78
CA SER A 160 -29.54 -11.70 -0.46
C SER A 160 -28.67 -12.33 0.65
N VAL A 161 -28.30 -13.60 0.48
CA VAL A 161 -27.43 -14.36 1.38
C VAL A 161 -25.94 -14.10 1.08
N ALA A 162 -25.60 -13.85 -0.19
CA ALA A 162 -24.25 -13.54 -0.65
C ALA A 162 -23.80 -12.11 -0.32
N LEU A 163 -24.70 -11.13 -0.49
CA LEU A 163 -24.68 -9.88 0.30
C LEU A 163 -24.67 -10.27 1.78
N LYS A 164 -24.61 -9.44 2.82
CA LYS A 164 -24.22 -9.93 4.19
C LYS A 164 -22.79 -10.49 4.32
N SER A 165 -22.24 -11.26 3.38
CA SER A 165 -20.82 -11.65 3.40
C SER A 165 -19.92 -10.51 2.94
N ASP A 166 -18.75 -10.37 3.57
CA ASP A 166 -17.74 -9.38 3.20
C ASP A 166 -16.85 -9.86 2.05
N GLN A 167 -16.89 -11.16 1.74
CA GLN A 167 -16.11 -11.75 0.64
C GLN A 167 -16.85 -11.72 -0.70
N PHE A 168 -18.04 -11.13 -0.74
CA PHE A 168 -18.87 -11.07 -1.94
C PHE A 168 -18.74 -9.71 -2.63
N ASP A 169 -18.31 -9.76 -3.89
CA ASP A 169 -18.12 -8.63 -4.79
C ASP A 169 -18.79 -8.91 -6.16
N LEU A 170 -18.78 -7.93 -7.06
CA LEU A 170 -19.31 -8.12 -8.41
C LEU A 170 -18.54 -9.16 -9.24
N GLY A 171 -17.29 -9.46 -8.88
CA GLY A 171 -16.47 -10.48 -9.53
C GLY A 171 -17.01 -11.89 -9.33
N CYS A 172 -17.74 -12.12 -8.24
CA CYS A 172 -18.41 -13.38 -7.93
C CYS A 172 -19.62 -13.66 -8.83
N LEU A 173 -20.13 -12.66 -9.57
CA LEU A 173 -21.37 -12.77 -10.32
C LEU A 173 -21.13 -13.02 -11.82
N PRO A 174 -21.85 -13.98 -12.42
CA PRO A 174 -21.99 -14.06 -13.87
C PRO A 174 -22.59 -12.76 -14.43
N ASP A 175 -22.21 -12.37 -15.64
CA ASP A 175 -22.69 -11.11 -16.25
C ASP A 175 -24.21 -11.04 -16.34
N SER A 176 -24.88 -12.18 -16.58
CA SER A 176 -26.34 -12.28 -16.60
C SER A 176 -27.03 -11.94 -15.28
N TRP A 177 -26.30 -12.01 -14.16
CA TRP A 177 -26.83 -11.80 -12.81
C TRP A 177 -26.46 -10.44 -12.23
N LYS A 178 -25.61 -9.68 -12.92
CA LYS A 178 -25.29 -8.28 -12.58
C LYS A 178 -26.47 -7.40 -12.96
N THR A 179 -27.52 -7.38 -12.14
CA THR A 179 -28.63 -6.45 -12.32
C THR A 179 -28.33 -5.12 -11.65
N LYS A 180 -28.99 -4.05 -12.09
CA LYS A 180 -28.84 -2.72 -11.49
C LYS A 180 -29.06 -2.72 -9.96
N GLU A 181 -30.09 -3.43 -9.50
CA GLU A 181 -30.39 -3.53 -8.06
C GLU A 181 -29.26 -4.16 -7.25
N VAL A 182 -28.65 -5.23 -7.78
CA VAL A 182 -27.53 -5.93 -7.10
C VAL A 182 -26.28 -5.06 -7.11
N CYS A 183 -25.98 -4.41 -8.23
CA CYS A 183 -24.90 -3.44 -8.35
C CYS A 183 -25.06 -2.32 -7.30
N ASP A 184 -26.24 -1.71 -7.19
CA ASP A 184 -26.52 -0.63 -6.22
C ASP A 184 -26.35 -1.10 -4.77
N GLN A 185 -26.79 -2.33 -4.45
CA GLN A 185 -26.60 -2.92 -3.12
C GLN A 185 -25.12 -3.14 -2.79
N LEU A 186 -24.31 -3.58 -3.75
CA LEU A 186 -22.86 -3.76 -3.58
C LEU A 186 -22.12 -2.42 -3.46
N PHE A 187 -22.52 -1.41 -4.24
CA PHE A 187 -21.97 -0.05 -4.12
C PHE A 187 -22.19 0.55 -2.74
N ASN A 188 -23.35 0.31 -2.13
CA ASN A 188 -23.64 0.78 -0.77
C ASN A 188 -22.76 0.11 0.30
N LYS A 189 -22.22 -1.09 0.03
CA LYS A 189 -21.20 -1.72 0.89
C LYS A 189 -19.81 -1.15 0.62
N SER A 190 -19.45 -0.99 -0.65
CA SER A 190 -18.15 -0.51 -1.08
C SER A 190 -18.27 0.30 -2.36
N TYR A 191 -17.90 1.58 -2.31
CA TYR A 191 -17.95 2.46 -3.48
C TYR A 191 -17.02 1.99 -4.62
N LEU A 192 -16.00 1.18 -4.32
CA LEU A 192 -15.05 0.65 -5.30
C LEU A 192 -15.68 -0.32 -6.29
N GLU A 193 -16.81 -0.94 -5.91
CA GLU A 193 -17.56 -1.82 -6.81
C GLU A 193 -18.02 -1.09 -8.07
N LEU A 194 -18.16 0.25 -8.01
CA LEU A 194 -18.50 1.07 -9.17
C LEU A 194 -17.56 0.84 -10.38
N LEU A 195 -16.28 0.53 -10.13
CA LEU A 195 -15.31 0.27 -11.20
C LEU A 195 -15.58 -1.06 -11.93
N ASN A 196 -16.35 -1.96 -11.33
CA ASN A 196 -16.74 -3.26 -11.87
C ASN A 196 -18.17 -3.26 -12.46
N PHE A 197 -18.87 -2.12 -12.45
CA PHE A 197 -20.23 -2.03 -12.99
C PHE A 197 -20.24 -2.17 -14.52
N PRO A 198 -21.27 -2.81 -15.08
CA PRO A 198 -21.65 -2.59 -16.48
C PRO A 198 -21.90 -1.10 -16.73
N ARG A 199 -21.38 -0.56 -17.84
CA ARG A 199 -21.38 0.88 -18.13
C ARG A 199 -22.79 1.47 -18.15
N GLU A 200 -23.76 0.71 -18.64
CA GLU A 200 -25.17 1.07 -18.72
C GLU A 200 -25.86 1.28 -17.36
N PHE A 201 -25.28 0.79 -16.26
CA PHE A 201 -25.86 0.94 -14.91
C PHE A 201 -25.23 2.06 -14.10
N ILE A 202 -24.14 2.65 -14.55
CA ILE A 202 -23.41 3.68 -13.81
C ILE A 202 -24.19 4.99 -13.84
N GLU A 203 -24.51 5.53 -12.67
CA GLU A 203 -25.12 6.85 -12.53
C GLU A 203 -24.12 7.92 -12.10
N VAL A 204 -24.28 9.14 -12.63
CA VAL A 204 -23.47 10.33 -12.28
C VAL A 204 -23.38 10.55 -10.76
N ASN A 205 -24.48 10.36 -10.03
CA ASN A 205 -24.51 10.53 -8.57
C ASN A 205 -23.64 9.49 -7.84
N GLN A 206 -23.53 8.26 -8.37
CA GLN A 206 -22.66 7.23 -7.81
C GLN A 206 -21.20 7.58 -8.03
N ILE A 207 -20.84 8.06 -9.22
CA ILE A 207 -19.48 8.53 -9.52
C ILE A 207 -19.10 9.68 -8.57
N LYS A 208 -19.97 10.69 -8.41
CA LYS A 208 -19.74 11.80 -7.47
C LYS A 208 -19.59 11.30 -6.02
N THR A 209 -20.39 10.34 -5.60
CA THR A 209 -20.31 9.75 -4.25
C THR A 209 -19.01 8.99 -4.05
N ALA A 210 -18.59 8.20 -5.04
CA ALA A 210 -17.32 7.49 -5.03
C ALA A 210 -16.12 8.45 -4.95
N LEU A 211 -16.11 9.54 -5.74
CA LEU A 211 -15.05 10.55 -5.70
C LEU A 211 -14.92 11.23 -4.33
N LYS A 212 -16.04 11.47 -3.62
CA LYS A 212 -15.99 12.04 -2.27
C LYS A 212 -15.24 11.12 -1.29
N GLN A 213 -15.43 9.81 -1.44
CA GLN A 213 -14.88 8.80 -0.53
C GLN A 213 -13.50 8.28 -0.93
N CYS A 214 -13.11 8.40 -2.20
CA CYS A 214 -11.90 7.76 -2.71
C CYS A 214 -10.58 8.37 -2.21
N GLY A 215 -9.50 7.60 -2.33
CA GLY A 215 -8.13 8.05 -2.20
C GLY A 215 -7.58 8.65 -3.51
N SER A 216 -6.29 8.97 -3.51
CA SER A 216 -5.61 9.54 -4.68
C SER A 216 -5.44 8.53 -5.83
N ILE A 217 -5.30 7.25 -5.51
CA ILE A 217 -5.01 6.17 -6.47
C ILE A 217 -6.24 5.91 -7.35
N GLU A 218 -7.42 5.86 -6.75
CA GLU A 218 -8.66 5.47 -7.42
C GLU A 218 -9.35 6.65 -8.12
N ALA A 219 -9.06 7.89 -7.69
CA ALA A 219 -9.69 9.10 -8.20
C ALA A 219 -9.64 9.22 -9.72
N LEU A 220 -8.49 8.88 -10.34
CA LEU A 220 -8.36 8.93 -11.79
C LEU A 220 -9.32 7.94 -12.46
N SER A 221 -9.29 6.66 -12.05
CA SER A 221 -10.15 5.59 -12.58
C SER A 221 -11.64 5.91 -12.43
N ILE A 222 -12.03 6.45 -11.27
CA ILE A 222 -13.42 6.84 -11.00
C ILE A 222 -13.82 8.03 -11.89
N PHE A 223 -12.94 9.03 -12.05
CA PHE A 223 -13.24 10.18 -12.90
C PHE A 223 -13.42 9.81 -14.37
N GLN A 224 -12.70 8.79 -14.88
CA GLN A 224 -12.88 8.28 -16.26
C GLN A 224 -14.24 7.61 -16.51
N LEU A 225 -15.04 7.41 -15.47
CA LEU A 225 -16.40 6.89 -15.62
C LEU A 225 -17.37 7.94 -16.15
N PHE A 226 -17.08 9.23 -15.98
CA PHE A 226 -17.91 10.28 -16.56
C PHE A 226 -17.81 10.29 -18.09
N GLU A 227 -18.93 10.55 -18.74
CA GLU A 227 -18.97 10.97 -20.14
C GLU A 227 -18.83 12.49 -20.23
N ALA A 228 -18.45 12.99 -21.41
CA ALA A 228 -18.32 14.42 -21.68
C ALA A 228 -19.61 15.18 -21.30
N GLY A 229 -19.46 16.26 -20.55
CA GLY A 229 -20.58 17.09 -20.07
C GLY A 229 -21.35 16.57 -18.85
N GLN A 230 -20.96 15.44 -18.24
CA GLN A 230 -21.63 14.89 -17.04
C GLN A 230 -21.06 15.42 -15.70
N TYR A 231 -20.03 16.25 -15.75
CA TYR A 231 -19.35 16.79 -14.58
C TYR A 231 -19.34 18.32 -14.61
N ASP A 232 -19.39 18.92 -13.43
CA ASP A 232 -19.42 20.37 -13.18
C ASP A 232 -18.14 20.81 -12.45
N ASP A 233 -17.98 22.13 -12.25
CA ASP A 233 -16.87 22.71 -11.50
C ASP A 233 -16.63 22.03 -10.14
N GLU A 234 -17.70 21.76 -9.37
CA GLU A 234 -17.59 21.13 -8.05
C GLU A 234 -16.97 19.74 -8.16
N THR A 235 -17.41 18.96 -9.14
CA THR A 235 -16.90 17.62 -9.41
C THR A 235 -15.45 17.65 -9.88
N ILE A 236 -15.10 18.60 -10.74
CA ILE A 236 -13.74 18.83 -11.21
C ILE A 236 -12.80 19.15 -10.05
N ILE A 237 -13.18 20.12 -9.21
CA ILE A 237 -12.36 20.54 -8.07
C ILE A 237 -12.13 19.37 -7.12
N LEU A 238 -13.19 18.63 -6.79
CA LEU A 238 -13.09 17.43 -5.96
C LEU A 238 -12.13 16.38 -6.57
N ALA A 239 -12.22 16.13 -7.88
CA ALA A 239 -11.36 15.15 -8.53
C ALA A 239 -9.88 15.58 -8.54
N VAL A 240 -9.60 16.85 -8.84
CA VAL A 240 -8.24 17.43 -8.86
C VAL A 240 -7.65 17.49 -7.46
N GLU A 241 -8.44 17.81 -6.44
CA GLU A 241 -8.02 17.78 -5.03
C GLU A 241 -7.50 16.38 -4.64
N LYS A 242 -8.19 15.32 -5.07
CA LYS A 242 -7.79 13.92 -4.83
C LYS A 242 -6.57 13.52 -5.67
N ASN A 243 -6.57 13.87 -6.95
CA ASN A 243 -5.49 13.59 -7.87
C ASN A 243 -5.42 14.65 -8.97
N GLU A 244 -4.36 15.45 -8.93
CA GLU A 244 -4.10 16.53 -9.87
C GLU A 244 -4.12 16.09 -11.35
N SER A 245 -3.80 14.82 -11.62
CA SER A 245 -3.78 14.26 -12.98
C SER A 245 -5.16 14.23 -13.64
N CYS A 246 -6.25 14.32 -12.86
CA CYS A 246 -7.61 14.41 -13.37
C CYS A 246 -7.82 15.65 -14.26
N LEU A 247 -7.05 16.73 -14.05
CA LEU A 247 -7.16 17.95 -14.88
C LEU A 247 -6.91 17.67 -16.37
N LYS A 248 -6.07 16.68 -16.70
CA LYS A 248 -5.76 16.30 -18.09
C LYS A 248 -6.92 15.60 -18.80
N MET A 249 -7.93 15.17 -18.06
CA MET A 249 -9.10 14.45 -18.58
C MET A 249 -10.30 15.36 -18.82
N ILE A 250 -10.21 16.62 -18.41
CA ILE A 250 -11.29 17.58 -18.47
C ILE A 250 -11.38 18.12 -19.89
N ASP A 251 -12.60 18.21 -20.41
CA ASP A 251 -12.86 18.82 -21.71
C ASP A 251 -12.35 20.26 -21.74
N ASP A 252 -11.54 20.57 -22.75
CA ASP A 252 -10.89 21.86 -22.95
C ASP A 252 -11.86 23.05 -22.86
N GLU A 253 -13.11 22.88 -23.30
CA GLU A 253 -14.17 23.91 -23.27
C GLU A 253 -14.60 24.33 -21.86
N LEU A 254 -14.38 23.46 -20.85
CA LEU A 254 -14.74 23.71 -19.46
C LEU A 254 -13.61 24.37 -18.66
N ILE A 255 -12.38 24.36 -19.17
CA ILE A 255 -11.21 24.92 -18.51
C ILE A 255 -11.22 26.45 -18.67
N THR A 256 -11.95 27.12 -17.78
CA THR A 256 -12.04 28.59 -17.73
C THR A 256 -11.05 29.18 -16.72
N LYS A 257 -10.74 30.48 -16.83
CA LYS A 257 -9.92 31.20 -15.83
C LYS A 257 -10.49 31.07 -14.42
N ASP A 258 -11.80 31.20 -14.24
CA ASP A 258 -12.46 31.09 -12.93
C ASP A 258 -12.28 29.69 -12.32
N LEU A 259 -12.38 28.64 -13.15
CA LEU A 259 -12.11 27.28 -12.71
C LEU A 259 -10.63 27.10 -12.33
N ILE A 260 -9.69 27.60 -13.14
CA ILE A 260 -8.25 27.51 -12.80
C ILE A 260 -7.95 28.22 -11.49
N LEU A 261 -8.57 29.37 -11.21
CA LEU A 261 -8.42 30.07 -9.92
C LEU A 261 -8.89 29.20 -8.74
N LYS A 262 -10.04 28.53 -8.87
CA LYS A 262 -10.54 27.60 -7.84
C LYS A 262 -9.64 26.37 -7.68
N LEU A 263 -8.99 25.93 -8.76
CA LEU A 263 -8.07 24.80 -8.76
C LEU A 263 -6.67 25.15 -8.25
N ALA A 264 -6.25 26.41 -8.31
CA ALA A 264 -4.89 26.86 -7.99
C ALA A 264 -4.32 26.32 -6.65
N PRO A 265 -5.09 26.25 -5.54
CA PRO A 265 -4.61 25.67 -4.28
C PRO A 265 -4.29 24.18 -4.35
N HIS A 266 -4.82 23.47 -5.34
CA HIS A 266 -4.70 22.02 -5.51
C HIS A 266 -3.66 21.63 -6.58
N ILE A 267 -3.12 22.58 -7.34
CA ILE A 267 -2.09 22.35 -8.36
C ILE A 267 -0.70 22.34 -7.69
N LYS A 268 -0.10 21.16 -7.62
CA LYS A 268 1.19 20.95 -6.96
C LYS A 268 2.33 20.92 -7.97
N ARG A 269 2.07 20.46 -9.20
CA ARG A 269 3.05 20.23 -10.24
C ARG A 269 2.92 21.29 -11.32
N TYR A 270 4.03 21.94 -11.66
CA TYR A 270 4.02 22.97 -12.70
C TYR A 270 3.73 22.38 -14.08
N GLU A 271 4.03 21.09 -14.30
CA GLU A 271 3.74 20.35 -15.53
C GLU A 271 2.25 20.32 -15.86
N THR A 272 1.40 20.46 -14.85
CA THR A 272 -0.06 20.54 -14.98
C THR A 272 -0.48 21.80 -15.74
N LEU A 273 0.28 22.89 -15.64
CA LEU A 273 -0.05 24.15 -16.30
C LEU A 273 0.30 24.16 -17.79
N VAL A 274 1.10 23.21 -18.27
CA VAL A 274 1.72 23.25 -19.62
C VAL A 274 0.72 22.91 -20.74
N THR A 275 -0.52 22.54 -20.43
CA THR A 275 -1.52 22.23 -21.45
C THR A 275 -1.86 23.49 -22.27
N PRO A 276 -2.08 23.39 -23.60
CA PRO A 276 -2.36 24.55 -24.43
C PRO A 276 -3.53 25.41 -23.94
N VAL A 277 -4.59 24.78 -23.42
CA VAL A 277 -5.76 25.49 -22.92
C VAL A 277 -5.46 26.31 -21.68
N ILE A 278 -4.71 25.75 -20.72
CA ILE A 278 -4.30 26.51 -19.53
C ILE A 278 -3.36 27.64 -19.94
N GLN A 279 -2.38 27.37 -20.81
CA GLN A 279 -1.43 28.37 -21.29
C GLN A 279 -2.14 29.55 -21.98
N ASN A 280 -3.19 29.28 -22.77
CA ASN A 280 -3.99 30.32 -23.43
C ASN A 280 -4.87 31.13 -22.46
N ALA A 281 -5.21 30.56 -21.29
CA ALA A 281 -6.01 31.23 -20.27
C ALA A 281 -5.16 32.06 -19.30
N LEU A 282 -3.83 31.93 -19.32
CA LEU A 282 -2.93 32.68 -18.45
C LEU A 282 -3.01 34.18 -18.74
N ASP A 283 -3.21 34.95 -17.68
CA ASP A 283 -3.01 36.39 -17.65
C ASP A 283 -2.28 36.78 -16.37
N ARG A 284 -1.98 38.08 -16.24
CA ARG A 284 -1.20 38.60 -15.10
C ARG A 284 -1.87 38.33 -13.75
N GLU A 285 -3.19 38.44 -13.66
CA GLU A 285 -3.93 38.21 -12.41
C GLU A 285 -3.90 36.73 -12.03
N LEU A 286 -4.16 35.84 -12.99
CA LEU A 286 -4.13 34.40 -12.77
C LEU A 286 -2.72 33.93 -12.38
N CYS A 287 -1.68 34.44 -13.06
CA CYS A 287 -0.30 34.13 -12.73
C CYS A 287 0.05 34.53 -11.29
N LEU A 288 -0.38 35.71 -10.83
CA LEU A 288 -0.14 36.15 -9.45
C LEU A 288 -0.82 35.22 -8.43
N GLU A 289 -2.06 34.80 -8.70
CA GLU A 289 -2.77 33.91 -7.79
C GLU A 289 -2.15 32.50 -7.74
N LEU A 290 -1.76 31.95 -8.90
CA LEU A 290 -1.03 30.68 -8.97
C LEU A 290 0.26 30.73 -8.14
N ILE A 291 1.03 31.82 -8.24
CA ILE A 291 2.26 32.01 -7.46
C ILE A 291 1.98 32.18 -5.96
N ASN A 292 0.89 32.85 -5.57
CA ASN A 292 0.48 32.96 -4.17
C ASN A 292 0.15 31.59 -3.56
N CYS A 293 -0.47 30.69 -4.33
CA CYS A 293 -0.76 29.33 -3.89
C CYS A 293 0.50 28.45 -3.84
N ASN A 294 1.31 28.48 -4.90
CA ASN A 294 2.50 27.66 -5.03
C ASN A 294 3.56 28.36 -5.90
N PRO A 295 4.63 28.90 -5.31
CA PRO A 295 5.67 29.63 -6.04
C PRO A 295 6.44 28.80 -7.07
N MET A 296 6.43 27.46 -6.95
CA MET A 296 7.06 26.56 -7.91
C MET A 296 6.28 26.47 -9.22
N LEU A 297 5.03 26.95 -9.28
CA LEU A 297 4.26 27.03 -10.53
C LEU A 297 4.85 28.02 -11.53
N LEU A 298 5.80 28.86 -11.12
CA LEU A 298 6.55 29.73 -12.03
C LEU A 298 7.19 28.95 -13.19
N TYR A 299 7.65 27.72 -12.95
CA TYR A 299 8.21 26.82 -13.98
C TYR A 299 7.20 26.50 -15.12
N GLY A 300 5.90 26.53 -14.83
CA GLY A 300 4.83 26.24 -15.78
C GLY A 300 4.25 27.48 -16.48
N ILE A 301 4.61 28.68 -16.03
CA ILE A 301 4.22 29.95 -16.67
C ILE A 301 5.18 30.22 -17.84
N PRO A 302 4.73 30.66 -19.04
CA PRO A 302 5.62 31.01 -20.14
C PRO A 302 6.68 32.02 -19.77
N GLU A 303 7.92 31.86 -20.25
CA GLU A 303 9.00 32.83 -20.00
C GLU A 303 8.62 34.26 -20.40
N SER A 304 7.82 34.42 -21.47
CA SER A 304 7.32 35.73 -21.92
C SER A 304 6.41 36.44 -20.92
N MET A 305 5.88 35.73 -19.93
CA MET A 305 5.01 36.26 -18.86
C MET A 305 5.72 36.33 -17.50
N ARG A 306 6.94 35.80 -17.40
CA ARG A 306 7.75 35.84 -16.16
C ARG A 306 8.40 37.21 -16.01
N GLU A 307 7.58 38.25 -15.84
CA GLU A 307 8.04 39.61 -15.59
C GLU A 307 8.78 39.70 -14.23
N LEU A 308 9.61 40.73 -14.06
CA LEU A 308 10.48 40.90 -12.88
C LEU A 308 9.71 40.84 -11.56
N ASP A 309 8.54 41.49 -11.49
CA ASP A 309 7.73 41.56 -10.28
C ASP A 309 7.06 40.24 -9.92
N LEU A 310 6.60 39.47 -10.91
CA LEU A 310 6.10 38.11 -10.71
C LEU A 310 7.21 37.18 -10.22
N CYS A 311 8.40 37.28 -10.81
CA CYS A 311 9.58 36.51 -10.40
C CYS A 311 10.00 36.86 -8.96
N LEU A 312 10.08 38.15 -8.63
CA LEU A 312 10.36 38.63 -7.27
C LEU A 312 9.32 38.12 -6.27
N LYS A 313 8.04 38.16 -6.63
CA LYS A 313 6.97 37.63 -5.79
C LYS A 313 7.17 36.13 -5.53
N ALA A 314 7.42 35.33 -6.56
CA ALA A 314 7.67 33.90 -6.41
C ALA A 314 8.91 33.62 -5.53
N ILE A 315 10.03 34.30 -5.80
CA ILE A 315 11.26 34.18 -5.03
C ILE A 315 11.04 34.56 -3.57
N SER A 316 10.29 35.63 -3.30
CA SER A 316 10.00 36.08 -1.93
C SER A 316 9.18 35.06 -1.13
N LEU A 317 8.41 34.21 -1.80
CA LEU A 317 7.66 33.13 -1.18
C LEU A 317 8.48 31.83 -1.10
N ASN A 318 9.36 31.57 -2.07
CA ASN A 318 10.30 30.46 -2.05
C ASN A 318 11.54 30.77 -2.92
N GLY A 319 12.73 30.86 -2.29
CA GLY A 319 13.98 31.16 -3.00
C GLY A 319 14.33 30.20 -4.14
N MET A 320 13.85 28.95 -4.09
CA MET A 320 14.07 27.95 -5.15
C MET A 320 13.38 28.29 -6.47
N SER A 321 12.39 29.19 -6.46
CA SER A 321 11.76 29.69 -7.69
C SER A 321 12.75 30.43 -8.59
N LEU A 322 13.95 30.80 -8.10
CA LEU A 322 15.03 31.37 -8.89
C LEU A 322 15.35 30.53 -10.14
N GLY A 323 15.28 29.19 -10.05
CA GLY A 323 15.57 28.31 -11.18
C GLY A 323 14.59 28.42 -12.36
N ALA A 324 13.43 29.08 -12.17
CA ALA A 324 12.47 29.38 -13.23
C ALA A 324 12.61 30.80 -13.78
N VAL A 325 13.46 31.65 -13.23
CA VAL A 325 13.59 33.04 -13.70
C VAL A 325 14.29 33.07 -15.06
N PRO A 326 13.77 33.85 -16.05
CA PRO A 326 14.47 34.05 -17.30
C PRO A 326 15.87 34.62 -17.08
N ILE A 327 16.87 34.06 -17.77
CA ILE A 327 18.28 34.48 -17.64
C ILE A 327 18.45 35.99 -17.90
N SER A 328 17.64 36.57 -18.78
CA SER A 328 17.68 38.01 -19.10
C SER A 328 17.24 38.93 -17.96
N LEU A 329 16.55 38.40 -16.94
CA LEU A 329 16.08 39.15 -15.77
C LEU A 329 16.93 38.91 -14.51
N ALA A 330 17.77 37.87 -14.52
CA ALA A 330 18.53 37.47 -13.35
C ALA A 330 19.76 38.37 -13.17
N ASP A 331 19.87 38.99 -12.01
CA ASP A 331 20.98 39.87 -11.60
C ASP A 331 21.40 39.60 -10.15
N ASP A 332 22.47 40.27 -9.70
CA ASP A 332 23.03 40.12 -8.35
C ASP A 332 21.99 40.34 -7.25
N GLU A 333 21.13 41.33 -7.40
CA GLU A 333 20.13 41.65 -6.39
C GLU A 333 19.05 40.57 -6.32
N LEU A 334 18.62 40.04 -7.46
CA LEU A 334 17.69 38.91 -7.51
C LEU A 334 18.30 37.64 -6.90
N TYR A 335 19.57 37.35 -7.20
CA TYR A 335 20.28 36.22 -6.60
C TYR A 335 20.37 36.37 -5.08
N LYS A 336 20.72 37.57 -4.58
CA LYS A 336 20.77 37.86 -3.15
C LYS A 336 19.41 37.64 -2.48
N VAL A 337 18.33 38.17 -3.06
CA VAL A 337 16.97 37.98 -2.52
C VAL A 337 16.61 36.50 -2.48
N ALA A 338 16.95 35.73 -3.53
CA ALA A 338 16.69 34.30 -3.56
C ALA A 338 17.44 33.53 -2.47
N VAL A 339 18.76 33.74 -2.34
CA VAL A 339 19.55 33.02 -1.34
C VAL A 339 19.29 33.50 0.10
N GLN A 340 18.80 34.72 0.29
CA GLN A 340 18.33 35.21 1.60
C GLN A 340 17.05 34.51 2.05
N ASN A 341 16.20 34.10 1.10
CA ASN A 341 14.95 33.41 1.40
C ASN A 341 15.10 31.89 1.43
N ASN A 342 16.10 31.34 0.72
CA ASN A 342 16.51 29.94 0.80
C ASN A 342 17.96 29.79 0.29
N GLY A 343 18.91 29.50 1.17
CA GLY A 343 20.32 29.40 0.88
C GLY A 343 20.65 28.31 -0.14
N LEU A 344 19.84 27.26 -0.25
CA LEU A 344 20.02 26.22 -1.27
C LEU A 344 19.72 26.72 -2.69
N ALA A 345 19.04 27.87 -2.84
CA ALA A 345 18.84 28.52 -4.14
C ALA A 345 20.17 28.90 -4.82
N LEU A 346 21.30 28.88 -4.09
CA LEU A 346 22.64 29.05 -4.64
C LEU A 346 22.93 28.07 -5.79
N CYS A 347 22.28 26.89 -5.82
CA CYS A 347 22.42 25.93 -6.90
C CYS A 347 21.96 26.47 -8.27
N HIS A 348 21.02 27.42 -8.29
CA HIS A 348 20.48 28.07 -9.48
C HIS A 348 21.24 29.34 -9.88
N VAL A 349 22.14 29.84 -9.02
CA VAL A 349 22.99 30.99 -9.35
C VAL A 349 24.07 30.51 -10.34
N PRO A 350 24.28 31.15 -11.50
CA PRO A 350 25.34 30.75 -12.44
C PRO A 350 26.71 31.22 -11.96
N THR A 351 27.79 30.55 -12.41
CA THR A 351 29.13 31.14 -12.33
C THR A 351 29.23 32.31 -13.32
N PRO A 352 29.92 33.42 -12.98
CA PRO A 352 30.84 33.58 -11.85
C PRO A 352 30.19 33.98 -10.52
N TYR A 353 28.90 34.29 -10.44
CA TYR A 353 28.22 34.87 -9.25
C TYR A 353 28.23 34.02 -7.95
N ARG A 354 28.89 32.86 -7.94
CA ARG A 354 29.15 32.02 -6.77
C ARG A 354 30.56 32.19 -6.18
N ASP A 355 31.22 33.31 -6.44
CA ASP A 355 32.62 33.57 -6.07
C ASP A 355 32.81 34.53 -4.87
N HIS A 356 31.83 35.39 -4.62
CA HIS A 356 31.95 36.52 -3.70
C HIS A 356 30.82 36.56 -2.67
N GLU A 357 30.05 37.65 -2.59
CA GLU A 357 29.11 37.95 -1.50
C GLU A 357 27.95 36.95 -1.40
N ILE A 358 27.43 36.48 -2.54
CA ILE A 358 26.24 35.63 -2.62
C ILE A 358 26.41 34.29 -1.86
N PRO A 359 27.51 33.52 -2.02
CA PRO A 359 27.82 32.37 -1.19
C PRO A 359 27.75 32.62 0.33
N TYR A 360 28.29 33.75 0.81
CA TYR A 360 28.26 34.06 2.25
C TYR A 360 26.84 34.29 2.75
N ILE A 361 26.02 34.97 1.95
CA ILE A 361 24.61 35.18 2.26
C ILE A 361 23.86 33.84 2.29
N ALA A 362 24.06 33.01 1.26
CA ALA A 362 23.43 31.69 1.15
C ALA A 362 23.79 30.77 2.32
N ILE A 363 25.08 30.70 2.67
CA ILE A 363 25.57 29.84 3.75
C ILE A 363 25.11 30.32 5.13
N LYS A 364 25.00 31.63 5.31
CA LYS A 364 24.45 32.21 6.54
C LYS A 364 22.98 31.83 6.75
N GLU A 365 22.22 31.70 5.65
CA GLU A 365 20.84 31.21 5.70
C GLU A 365 20.81 29.69 5.92
N ASN A 366 21.56 28.92 5.11
CA ASN A 366 21.65 27.47 5.22
C ASN A 366 23.09 26.99 4.97
N GLY A 367 23.73 26.43 5.99
CA GLY A 367 25.10 25.95 5.92
C GLY A 367 25.37 24.88 4.86
N GLU A 368 24.36 24.08 4.47
CA GLU A 368 24.49 23.08 3.41
C GLU A 368 24.68 23.70 2.02
N ALA A 369 24.37 24.99 1.84
CA ALA A 369 24.63 25.70 0.59
C ALA A 369 26.11 25.69 0.19
N LEU A 370 27.03 25.40 1.11
CA LEU A 370 28.44 25.19 0.82
C LEU A 370 28.69 24.19 -0.32
N GLU A 371 27.85 23.16 -0.47
CA GLU A 371 27.97 22.17 -1.57
C GLU A 371 27.92 22.82 -2.97
N TYR A 372 27.22 23.95 -3.11
CA TYR A 372 27.06 24.62 -4.40
C TYR A 372 28.13 25.68 -4.70
N VAL A 373 29.01 25.96 -3.74
CA VAL A 373 30.14 26.88 -3.93
C VAL A 373 31.22 26.17 -4.74
N PRO A 374 31.73 26.76 -5.84
CA PRO A 374 32.83 26.15 -6.59
C PRO A 374 34.08 25.98 -5.72
N ASP A 375 34.76 24.84 -5.85
CA ASP A 375 35.94 24.46 -5.04
C ASP A 375 37.05 25.52 -4.99
N GLU A 376 37.20 26.30 -6.07
CA GLU A 376 38.21 27.36 -6.19
C GLU A 376 37.92 28.59 -5.32
N PHE A 377 36.65 28.83 -4.97
CA PHE A 377 36.22 29.96 -4.12
C PHE A 377 36.03 29.56 -2.65
N MET A 378 36.09 28.26 -2.34
CA MET A 378 36.04 27.79 -0.95
C MET A 378 37.30 28.18 -0.17
N ASN A 379 37.07 28.77 1.00
CA ASN A 379 38.09 29.15 1.97
C ASN A 379 37.70 28.74 3.39
N ALA A 380 38.66 28.82 4.33
CA ALA A 380 38.48 28.35 5.69
C ALA A 380 37.35 29.07 6.44
N ASP A 381 37.20 30.39 6.21
CA ASP A 381 36.16 31.20 6.86
C ASP A 381 34.76 30.78 6.39
N LEU A 382 34.60 30.56 5.07
CA LEU A 382 33.34 30.12 4.48
C LEU A 382 32.94 28.72 4.98
N CYS A 383 33.91 27.79 5.04
CA CYS A 383 33.68 26.45 5.59
C CYS A 383 33.34 26.49 7.08
N ARG A 384 33.97 27.40 7.85
CA ARG A 384 33.66 27.59 9.27
C ARG A 384 32.23 28.09 9.44
N MET A 385 31.85 29.13 8.71
CA MET A 385 30.49 29.69 8.73
C MET A 385 29.44 28.63 8.38
N ALA A 386 29.72 27.80 7.38
CA ALA A 386 28.81 26.72 6.96
C ALA A 386 28.58 25.70 8.07
N VAL A 387 29.64 25.24 8.74
CA VAL A 387 29.53 24.27 9.84
C VAL A 387 28.88 24.90 11.08
N GLU A 388 29.10 26.19 11.33
CA GLU A 388 28.41 26.92 12.39
C GLU A 388 26.92 27.06 12.14
N ALA A 389 26.52 27.33 10.89
CA ALA A 389 25.12 27.42 10.50
C ALA A 389 24.45 26.04 10.49
N ASN A 390 25.15 25.00 10.02
CA ASN A 390 24.66 23.63 10.01
C ASN A 390 25.83 22.61 10.12
N PRO A 391 25.91 21.82 11.20
CA PRO A 391 26.97 20.83 11.38
C PRO A 391 27.12 19.81 10.24
N TYR A 392 26.05 19.49 9.51
CA TYR A 392 26.09 18.59 8.35
C TYR A 392 26.95 19.13 7.20
N ALA A 393 27.17 20.45 7.13
CA ALA A 393 28.05 21.06 6.13
C ALA A 393 29.51 20.55 6.20
N ILE A 394 29.92 19.92 7.31
CA ILE A 394 31.26 19.29 7.45
C ILE A 394 31.57 18.28 6.34
N TYR A 395 30.53 17.62 5.80
CA TYR A 395 30.67 16.66 4.72
C TYR A 395 31.02 17.34 3.38
N SER A 396 30.54 18.56 3.18
CA SER A 396 30.81 19.41 2.01
C SER A 396 32.14 20.17 2.12
N VAL A 397 32.80 20.20 3.29
CA VAL A 397 34.11 20.84 3.45
C VAL A 397 35.20 20.04 2.71
N PRO A 398 35.95 20.64 1.76
CA PRO A 398 37.03 19.98 1.05
C PRO A 398 38.14 19.53 2.00
N LYS A 399 38.76 18.37 1.72
CA LYS A 399 39.82 17.80 2.58
C LYS A 399 40.94 18.80 2.91
N ARG A 400 41.31 19.67 1.96
CA ARG A 400 42.37 20.70 2.12
C ARG A 400 42.02 21.80 3.14
N LEU A 401 40.73 21.98 3.45
CA LEU A 401 40.22 23.02 4.35
C LEU A 401 39.74 22.46 5.69
N ARG A 402 39.76 21.13 5.88
CA ARG A 402 39.37 20.52 7.16
C ARG A 402 40.43 20.81 8.22
N SER A 403 40.05 21.61 9.21
CA SER A 403 40.88 21.93 10.36
C SER A 403 40.30 21.32 11.64
N LEU A 404 41.14 21.19 12.67
CA LEU A 404 40.69 20.76 14.00
C LEU A 404 39.55 21.63 14.52
N ASP A 405 39.61 22.93 14.28
CA ASP A 405 38.60 23.89 14.75
C ASP A 405 37.25 23.67 14.06
N ILE A 406 37.25 23.46 12.73
CA ILE A 406 36.01 23.16 11.98
C ILE A 406 35.39 21.84 12.45
N PHE A 407 36.20 20.81 12.69
CA PHE A 407 35.67 19.56 13.22
C PHE A 407 35.15 19.69 14.66
N LYS A 408 35.79 20.50 15.51
CA LYS A 408 35.29 20.76 16.86
C LYS A 408 33.93 21.46 16.82
N LEU A 409 33.74 22.42 15.93
CA LEU A 409 32.44 23.07 15.72
C LEU A 409 31.35 22.05 15.38
N ALA A 410 31.64 21.12 14.46
CA ALA A 410 30.67 20.09 14.07
C ALA A 410 30.40 19.06 15.20
N ILE A 411 31.44 18.62 15.93
CA ILE A 411 31.33 17.59 16.99
C ILE A 411 30.43 18.02 18.15
N ILE A 412 30.40 19.33 18.46
CA ILE A 412 29.59 19.86 19.56
C ILE A 412 28.12 19.46 19.38
N GLU A 413 27.59 19.55 18.16
CA GLU A 413 26.20 19.21 17.85
C GLU A 413 26.03 17.82 17.23
N MET A 414 27.02 17.32 16.50
CA MET A 414 27.01 16.02 15.82
C MET A 414 28.21 15.15 16.26
N PRO A 415 28.12 14.45 17.41
CA PRO A 415 29.19 13.61 17.95
C PRO A 415 29.74 12.57 16.99
N ASP A 416 28.89 12.03 16.12
CA ASP A 416 29.25 11.03 15.10
C ASP A 416 30.30 11.52 14.10
N VAL A 417 30.54 12.83 13.99
CA VAL A 417 31.65 13.41 13.23
C VAL A 417 32.99 12.83 13.68
N LEU A 418 33.13 12.40 14.93
CA LEU A 418 34.34 11.74 15.44
C LEU A 418 34.74 10.52 14.60
N LYS A 419 33.77 9.78 14.04
CA LYS A 419 34.01 8.61 13.16
C LYS A 419 34.80 9.01 11.91
N PHE A 420 34.52 10.20 11.37
CA PHE A 420 35.07 10.73 10.12
C PHE A 420 36.28 11.66 10.34
N MET A 421 36.47 12.15 11.56
CA MET A 421 37.63 12.95 11.94
C MET A 421 38.92 12.11 11.79
N PRO A 422 39.98 12.62 11.13
CA PRO A 422 41.29 11.95 11.09
C PRO A 422 41.80 11.62 12.49
N GLN A 423 42.39 10.43 12.68
CA GLN A 423 42.78 9.93 13.99
C GLN A 423 43.78 10.88 14.69
N GLU A 424 44.65 11.53 13.92
CA GLU A 424 45.64 12.49 14.39
C GLU A 424 45.00 13.78 14.95
N MET A 425 43.75 14.08 14.55
CA MET A 425 42.99 15.25 15.00
C MET A 425 42.04 14.95 16.17
N ARG A 426 41.88 13.67 16.56
CA ARG A 426 41.01 13.24 17.66
C ARG A 426 41.65 13.53 19.01
N GLY A 427 41.79 14.80 19.37
CA GLY A 427 42.35 15.23 20.66
C GLY A 427 41.43 14.92 21.85
N LEU A 428 41.98 15.00 23.07
CA LEU A 428 41.27 14.70 24.32
C LEU A 428 39.94 15.44 24.42
N GLU A 429 39.94 16.75 24.10
CA GLU A 429 38.75 17.60 24.17
C GLU A 429 37.63 17.14 23.23
N ALA A 430 37.93 16.89 21.95
CA ALA A 430 36.94 16.46 20.96
C ALA A 430 36.37 15.07 21.29
N CYS A 431 37.23 14.15 21.75
CA CYS A 431 36.82 12.82 22.20
C CYS A 431 35.92 12.91 23.45
N ARG A 432 36.23 13.80 24.41
CA ARG A 432 35.42 13.99 25.61
C ARG A 432 34.02 14.51 25.25
N ILE A 433 33.93 15.57 24.45
CA ILE A 433 32.65 16.15 23.99
C ILE A 433 31.80 15.09 23.27
N ALA A 434 32.41 14.30 22.39
CA ALA A 434 31.71 13.26 21.65
C ALA A 434 31.16 12.15 22.58
N LEU A 435 31.97 11.71 23.57
CA LEU A 435 31.59 10.66 24.52
C LEU A 435 30.57 11.10 25.56
N GLU A 436 30.58 12.38 25.94
CA GLU A 436 29.55 12.96 26.81
C GLU A 436 28.15 12.80 26.21
N LYS A 437 28.03 12.97 24.88
CA LYS A 437 26.76 12.82 24.15
C LYS A 437 26.48 11.39 23.69
N ASN A 438 27.50 10.65 23.26
CA ASN A 438 27.34 9.26 22.81
C ASN A 438 28.53 8.38 23.25
N LYS A 439 28.29 7.54 24.26
CA LYS A 439 29.30 6.63 24.84
C LYS A 439 29.75 5.52 23.88
N GLU A 440 28.93 5.15 22.90
CA GLU A 440 29.29 4.12 21.91
C GLU A 440 30.45 4.56 21.02
N LEU A 441 30.75 5.86 20.98
CA LEU A 441 31.86 6.41 20.21
C LEU A 441 33.24 6.07 20.79
N ILE A 442 33.31 5.38 21.94
CA ILE A 442 34.57 4.99 22.60
C ILE A 442 35.47 4.17 21.67
N GLU A 443 34.89 3.36 20.78
CA GLU A 443 35.61 2.57 19.78
C GLU A 443 36.39 3.42 18.77
N TYR A 444 36.01 4.69 18.59
CA TYR A 444 36.64 5.64 17.68
C TYR A 444 37.65 6.56 18.38
N VAL A 445 37.73 6.53 19.71
CA VAL A 445 38.72 7.30 20.47
C VAL A 445 40.10 6.63 20.40
N PRO A 446 41.21 7.35 20.13
CA PRO A 446 42.56 6.78 20.17
C PRO A 446 42.90 6.14 21.52
N MET A 447 43.67 5.04 21.51
CA MET A 447 43.94 4.25 22.72
C MET A 447 44.61 5.08 23.82
N GLU A 448 45.52 5.98 23.44
CA GLU A 448 46.25 6.86 24.35
C GLU A 448 45.33 7.82 25.11
N ILE A 449 44.19 8.19 24.51
CA ILE A 449 43.20 9.07 25.11
C ILE A 449 42.23 8.27 25.99
N ARG A 450 41.86 7.04 25.61
CA ARG A 450 41.01 6.16 26.45
C ARG A 450 41.63 5.95 27.83
N VAL A 451 42.93 5.63 27.88
CA VAL A 451 43.67 5.43 29.13
C VAL A 451 43.64 6.67 30.03
N ARG A 452 43.69 7.88 29.45
CA ARG A 452 43.62 9.13 30.21
C ARG A 452 42.21 9.41 30.73
N LEU A 453 41.17 9.17 29.92
CA LEU A 453 39.78 9.36 30.34
C LEU A 453 39.37 8.41 31.47
N GLU A 454 39.88 7.17 31.46
CA GLU A 454 39.68 6.21 32.56
C GLU A 454 40.33 6.68 33.87
N GLN A 455 41.54 7.23 33.79
CA GLN A 455 42.24 7.79 34.96
C GLN A 455 41.49 9.00 35.55
N ASP A 456 40.95 9.88 34.71
CA ASP A 456 40.16 11.04 35.17
C ASP A 456 38.82 10.62 35.83
N SER A 457 38.20 9.54 35.35
CA SER A 457 36.95 9.00 35.93
C SER A 457 37.11 8.30 37.29
N LEU A 458 38.33 7.93 37.67
CA LEU A 458 38.67 7.31 38.96
C LEU A 458 39.03 8.35 40.04
N VAL A 459 39.21 9.62 39.66
CA VAL A 459 39.68 10.72 40.53
C VAL A 459 38.57 11.75 40.81
N ALA A 460 37.49 11.75 40.03
CA ALA A 460 36.25 12.52 40.24
C ALA A 460 35.21 11.70 41.02
#